data_AF-A0A4Z8XIV5-F1
#
_entry.id   AF-A0A4Z8XIV5-F1
#
_cell.length_a   1.000
_cell.length_b   1.000
_cell.length_c   1.000
_cell.angle_alpha   90.00
_cell.angle_beta   90.00
_cell.angle_gamma   90.00
#
_symmetry.space_group_name_H-M   'P 1'
#
loop_
_entity.id
_entity.type
_entity.pdbx_description
1 polymer ?
#
loop_
_entity_poly.entity_id
_entity_poly.type
_entity_poly.pdbx_seq_one_letter_code
_entity_poly.pdbx_strand_id
1 'polypeptide(L)'
;AERIADLSMLFDIKAIAFDQYRIKYLEPELENASVSVPLIPHGQGYYKAQDSGLWMPHSIELFEQMLDDGVIIIKTNPCLRWNA
;
A
#
# COMPACT_ATOMS: atom_id res chain seq x y z
N ALA A 1 -12.68 3.93 5.83
CA ALA A 1 -12.19 2.81 6.65
C ALA A 1 -12.94 1.51 6.39
N GLU A 2 -14.26 1.52 6.20
CA GLU A 2 -15.10 0.32 5.98
C GLU A 2 -14.51 -0.68 4.97
N ARG A 3 -14.06 -0.22 3.80
CA ARG A 3 -13.47 -1.13 2.81
C ARG A 3 -12.21 -1.85 3.29
N ILE A 4 -11.40 -1.19 4.12
CA ILE A 4 -10.20 -1.81 4.71
C ILE A 4 -10.63 -2.84 5.75
N ALA A 5 -11.71 -2.59 6.51
CA ALA A 5 -12.30 -3.57 7.43
C ALA A 5 -12.79 -4.82 6.70
N ASP A 6 -13.52 -4.64 5.59
CA ASP A 6 -13.97 -5.78 4.77
C ASP A 6 -12.78 -6.62 4.29
N LEU A 7 -11.73 -5.94 3.83
CA LEU A 7 -10.53 -6.60 3.32
C LEU A 7 -9.72 -7.27 4.44
N SER A 8 -9.65 -6.72 5.65
CA SER A 8 -8.95 -7.35 6.78
C SER A 8 -9.66 -8.60 7.28
N MET A 9 -10.97 -8.72 7.05
CA MET A 9 -11.71 -9.96 7.30
C MET A 9 -11.46 -11.04 6.23
N LEU A 10 -11.14 -10.63 5.00
CA LEU A 10 -10.92 -11.54 3.87
C LEU A 10 -9.45 -11.95 3.71
N PHE A 11 -8.52 -11.10 4.14
CA PHE A 11 -7.09 -11.26 3.94
C PHE A 11 -6.32 -10.99 5.24
N ASP A 12 -5.22 -11.73 5.41
CA ASP A 12 -4.23 -11.46 6.46
C ASP A 12 -3.35 -10.28 6.04
N ILE A 13 -3.88 -9.06 6.19
CA ILE A 13 -3.21 -7.82 5.82
C ILE A 13 -2.05 -7.57 6.79
N LYS A 14 -0.82 -7.66 6.29
CA LYS A 14 0.40 -7.49 7.11
C LYS A 14 0.68 -6.03 7.45
N ALA A 15 0.49 -5.14 6.49
CA ALA A 15 0.67 -3.70 6.67
C ALA A 15 0.02 -2.96 5.51
N ILE A 16 -0.26 -1.68 5.72
CA ILE A 16 -0.64 -0.74 4.67
C ILE A 16 0.47 0.31 4.59
N ALA A 17 1.22 0.27 3.50
CA ALA A 17 2.14 1.34 3.15
C ALA A 17 1.35 2.53 2.60
N PHE A 18 1.64 3.75 3.07
CA PHE A 18 0.86 4.95 2.71
C PHE A 18 1.73 6.16 2.40
N ASP A 19 1.21 7.05 1.54
CA ASP A 19 1.76 8.39 1.35
C ASP A 19 1.31 9.33 2.48
N GLN A 20 2.22 10.13 3.00
CA GLN A 20 1.99 10.98 4.18
C GLN A 20 0.92 12.05 3.96
N TYR A 21 0.56 12.37 2.72
CA TYR A 21 -0.46 13.36 2.43
C TYR A 21 -1.85 12.91 2.91
N ARG A 22 -2.39 13.62 3.92
CA ARG A 22 -3.74 13.44 4.49
C ARG A 22 -4.00 12.12 5.23
N ILE A 23 -2.98 11.34 5.59
CA ILE A 23 -3.16 10.09 6.36
C ILE A 23 -3.84 10.30 7.73
N LYS A 24 -3.62 11.46 8.36
CA LYS A 24 -4.17 11.83 9.69
C LYS A 24 -5.70 11.77 9.80
N TYR A 25 -6.42 11.76 8.68
CA TYR A 25 -7.88 11.60 8.67
C TYR A 25 -8.31 10.13 8.60
N LEU A 26 -7.43 9.24 8.14
CA LEU A 26 -7.72 7.81 8.03
C LEU A 26 -7.56 7.09 9.37
N GLU A 27 -6.61 7.52 10.21
CA GLU A 27 -6.35 6.87 11.51
C GLU A 27 -7.58 6.85 12.42
N PRO A 28 -8.32 7.98 12.64
CA PRO A 28 -9.53 7.96 13.46
C PRO A 28 -10.64 7.10 12.86
N GLU A 29 -10.74 7.07 11.53
CA GLU A 29 -11.73 6.26 10.81
C GLU A 29 -11.46 4.76 10.96
N LEU A 30 -10.19 4.35 10.96
CA LEU A 30 -9.79 2.96 11.21
C LEU A 30 -10.06 2.55 12.67
N GLU A 31 -9.79 3.45 13.61
CA GLU A 31 -10.09 3.24 15.03
C GLU A 31 -11.60 3.08 15.26
N ASN A 32 -12.42 3.97 14.69
CA ASN A 32 -13.89 3.86 14.73
C ASN A 32 -14.41 2.56 14.13
N ALA A 33 -13.75 2.06 13.08
CA ALA A 33 -14.07 0.78 12.44
C ALA A 33 -13.49 -0.44 13.19
N SER A 34 -12.80 -0.25 14.32
CA SER A 34 -12.10 -1.30 15.07
C SER A 34 -11.10 -2.11 14.23
N VAL A 35 -10.48 -1.46 13.25
CA VAL A 35 -9.50 -2.08 12.35
C VAL A 35 -8.09 -1.83 12.86
N SER A 36 -7.41 -2.89 13.29
CA SER A 36 -5.99 -2.84 13.67
C SER A 36 -5.13 -3.38 12.52
N VAL A 37 -4.56 -2.48 11.72
CA VAL A 37 -3.61 -2.81 10.65
C VAL A 37 -2.39 -1.89 10.78
N PRO A 38 -1.15 -2.42 10.75
CA PRO A 38 0.05 -1.58 10.78
C PRO A 38 0.09 -0.60 9.60
N LEU A 39 0.17 0.69 9.90
CA LEU A 39 0.35 1.74 8.90
C LEU A 39 1.84 2.08 8.81
N ILE A 40 2.42 1.99 7.61
CA ILE A 40 3.84 2.25 7.40
C ILE A 40 4.02 3.42 6.43
N PRO A 41 4.72 4.50 6.82
CA PRO A 41 5.03 5.57 5.89
C PRO A 41 5.87 5.06 4.71
N HIS A 42 5.39 5.34 3.50
CA HIS A 42 6.06 5.12 2.22
C HIS A 42 5.81 6.37 1.37
N GLY A 43 6.71 7.35 1.51
CA GLY A 43 6.56 8.64 0.84
C GLY A 43 6.80 8.54 -0.66
N GLN A 44 6.08 9.37 -1.42
CA GLN A 44 6.34 9.54 -2.84
C GLN A 44 7.68 10.25 -3.13
N GLY A 45 8.34 9.83 -4.21
CA GLY A 45 9.57 10.45 -4.70
C GLY A 45 10.86 9.89 -4.09
N TYR A 46 11.90 10.72 -4.05
CA TYR A 46 13.26 10.27 -3.73
C TYR A 46 13.58 10.26 -2.22
N TYR A 47 12.65 10.61 -1.35
CA TYR A 47 12.88 10.59 0.09
C TYR A 47 12.71 9.18 0.66
N LYS A 48 13.71 8.71 1.41
CA LYS A 48 13.67 7.43 2.13
C LYS A 48 13.09 7.66 3.51
N ALA A 49 12.00 6.95 3.84
CA ALA A 49 11.40 6.99 5.16
C ALA A 49 12.41 6.46 6.20
N GLN A 50 12.65 7.25 7.25
CA GLN A 50 13.67 6.93 8.26
C GLN A 50 13.28 5.70 9.09
N ASP A 51 12.01 5.60 9.48
CA ASP A 51 11.55 4.53 10.39
C ASP A 51 11.42 3.18 9.69
N SER A 52 10.82 3.17 8.49
CA SER A 52 10.54 1.94 7.74
C SER A 52 11.64 1.55 6.76
N GLY A 53 12.55 2.48 6.43
CA GLY A 53 13.53 2.31 5.37
C GLY A 53 12.91 2.26 3.96
N LEU A 54 11.60 2.43 3.84
CA LEU A 54 10.90 2.34 2.56
C LEU A 54 11.23 3.54 1.67
N TRP A 55 11.40 3.25 0.38
CA TRP A 55 11.86 4.22 -0.62
C TRP A 55 11.29 3.88 -1.99
N MET A 56 10.65 4.84 -2.65
CA MET A 56 9.94 4.60 -3.91
C MET A 56 10.86 4.08 -5.04
N PRO A 57 12.03 4.68 -5.34
CA PRO A 57 12.94 4.15 -6.37
C PRO A 57 13.28 2.68 -6.19
N HIS A 58 13.67 2.28 -4.97
CA HIS A 58 13.96 0.88 -4.69
C HIS A 58 12.72 -0.03 -4.77
N SER A 59 11.54 0.50 -4.41
CA SER A 59 10.29 -0.26 -4.57
C SER A 59 9.94 -0.50 -6.03
N ILE A 60 10.26 0.46 -6.92
CA ILE A 60 10.10 0.32 -8.37
C ILE A 60 11.08 -0.72 -8.90
N GLU A 61 12.36 -0.62 -8.54
CA GLU A 61 13.39 -1.61 -8.93
C GLU A 61 12.97 -3.03 -8.57
N LEU A 62 12.51 -3.25 -7.33
CA LEU A 62 12.03 -4.56 -6.87
C LEU A 62 10.78 -5.02 -7.64
N PHE A 63 9.86 -4.11 -7.94
CA PHE A 63 8.65 -4.42 -8.70
C PHE A 63 8.97 -4.82 -10.14
N GLU A 64 9.85 -4.07 -10.81
CA GLU A 64 10.35 -4.38 -12.16
C GLU A 64 11.06 -5.75 -12.18
N GLN A 65 11.92 -6.01 -11.19
CA GLN A 65 12.57 -7.32 -11.09
C GLN A 65 11.54 -8.45 -10.90
N MET A 66 10.51 -8.27 -10.08
CA MET A 66 9.46 -9.29 -9.90
C MET A 66 8.62 -9.53 -11.17
N LEU A 67 8.46 -8.50 -12.01
CA LEU A 67 7.84 -8.63 -13.32
C LEU A 67 8.73 -9.47 -14.25
N ASP A 68 10.02 -9.15 -14.33
CA ASP A 68 11.00 -9.87 -15.14
C ASP A 68 11.14 -11.33 -14.71
N ASP A 69 11.17 -11.58 -13.40
CA ASP A 69 11.26 -12.91 -12.81
C ASP A 69 9.93 -13.71 -12.93
N GLY A 70 8.82 -13.05 -13.30
CA GLY A 70 7.51 -13.68 -13.45
C GLY A 70 6.90 -14.21 -12.15
N VAL A 71 7.36 -13.70 -11.00
CA VAL A 71 6.96 -14.18 -9.66
C VAL A 71 5.78 -13.39 -9.08
N ILE A 72 5.39 -12.29 -9.72
CA ILE A 72 4.26 -11.46 -9.28
C ILE A 72 2.96 -11.80 -10.02
N ILE A 73 1.87 -11.94 -9.27
CA ILE A 73 0.53 -12.14 -9.82
C ILE A 73 -0.23 -10.82 -9.75
N ILE A 74 -0.48 -10.20 -10.90
CA ILE A 74 -1.25 -8.94 -11.00
C ILE A 74 -2.68 -9.24 -11.47
N LYS A 75 -3.64 -9.02 -10.59
CA LYS A 75 -5.08 -9.08 -10.93
C LYS A 75 -5.53 -7.74 -11.52
N THR A 76 -5.48 -7.63 -12.84
CA THR A 76 -5.87 -6.40 -13.54
C THR A 76 -7.39 -6.23 -13.61
N ASN A 77 -7.89 -5.00 -13.47
CA ASN A 77 -9.27 -4.64 -13.77
C ASN A 77 -9.37 -4.08 -15.21
N PRO A 78 -10.17 -4.65 -16.12
CA PRO A 78 -10.31 -4.18 -17.50
C PRO A 78 -10.72 -2.70 -17.63
N CYS A 79 -11.51 -2.18 -16.68
CA CYS A 79 -11.95 -0.78 -16.69
C CYS A 79 -10.84 0.22 -16.31
N LEU A 80 -9.76 -0.25 -15.69
CA LEU A 80 -8.60 0.57 -15.30
C LEU A 80 -7.45 0.50 -16.32
N ARG A 81 -7.69 -0.09 -17.50
CA ARG A 81 -6.68 -0.23 -18.58
C ARG A 81 -6.73 0.88 -19.64
N TRP A 82 -7.66 1.83 -19.56
CA TRP A 82 -7.90 2.81 -20.63
C TRP A 82 -6.73 3.79 -20.87
N ASN A 83 -5.80 3.91 -19.92
CA ASN A 83 -4.60 4.75 -20.05
C ASN A 83 -3.32 4.07 -19.53
N ALA A 84 -3.30 2.74 -19.46
CA ALA A 84 -2.12 1.96 -19.11
C ALA A 84 -1.30 1.64 -20.37
#